data_AF-A0A9D1IA62-F1
#
_entry.id   AF-A0A9D1IA62-F1
#
_cell.length_a   1.000
_cell.length_b   1.000
_cell.length_c   1.000
_cell.angle_alpha   90.00
_cell.angle_beta   90.00
_cell.angle_gamma   90.00
#
_symmetry.space_group_name_H-M   'P 1'
#
loop_
_entity.id
_entity.type
_entity.pdbx_description
1 polymer ?
#
loop_
_entity_poly.entity_id
_entity_poly.type
_entity_poly.pdbx_seq_one_letter_code
_entity_poly.pdbx_strand_id
1 'polypeptide(L)'
;MAIELQWDLPGEALPGLEALLDDVCATCFRLEGLDNAGMAIRIVSSEEIRRLNQCMRGIDRVTDVLSFPTIALHPGQTAGKAKSRVRRQYDPFLGYCNLGDCAICLERAREQAAEYGHALRREIAYLAAHAAFHLMGYDHMQPEDQREMRSMEKKAMAALAIYKAEEPMSDQQLYEMACSALKMSYAPYSQFAVGACLLSTDGRTFTGCNIENASYGATICAERCAVSRAVA
;
A
#
# COMPACT_ATOMS: atom_id res chain seq x y z
N MET A 1 10.20 -8.02 -14.62
CA MET A 1 9.72 -6.64 -14.75
C MET A 1 8.39 -6.70 -15.45
N ALA A 2 7.34 -6.43 -14.70
CA ALA A 2 5.95 -6.36 -15.12
C ALA A 2 5.53 -4.93 -15.48
N ILE A 3 6.35 -3.92 -15.18
CA ILE A 3 5.99 -2.52 -15.46
C ILE A 3 7.05 -1.75 -16.24
N GLU A 4 6.61 -0.71 -16.95
CA GLU A 4 7.44 0.40 -17.41
C GLU A 4 7.00 1.67 -16.65
N LEU A 5 7.86 2.21 -15.78
CA LEU A 5 7.53 3.40 -14.99
C LEU A 5 8.07 4.68 -15.66
N GLN A 6 7.18 5.63 -15.91
CA GLN A 6 7.52 6.96 -16.40
C GLN A 6 7.10 8.02 -15.38
N TRP A 7 7.97 9.00 -15.18
CA TRP A 7 7.82 10.01 -14.14
C TRP A 7 7.79 11.41 -14.76
N ASP A 8 6.61 12.02 -14.82
CA ASP A 8 6.39 13.32 -15.47
C ASP A 8 6.44 14.49 -14.46
N LEU A 9 7.04 14.28 -13.28
CA LEU A 9 7.16 15.28 -12.22
C LEU A 9 8.64 15.54 -11.85
N PRO A 10 9.29 16.59 -12.34
CA PRO A 10 10.70 16.83 -12.05
C PRO A 10 10.96 16.99 -10.54
N GLY A 11 11.85 16.15 -9.97
CA GLY A 11 12.33 16.27 -8.60
C GLY A 11 11.50 15.58 -7.50
N GLU A 12 10.42 14.89 -7.83
CA GLU A 12 9.53 14.26 -6.84
C GLU A 12 9.66 12.72 -6.73
N ALA A 13 10.73 12.14 -7.26
CA ALA A 13 10.90 10.69 -7.31
C ALA A 13 10.86 10.06 -5.90
N LEU A 14 9.99 9.08 -5.71
CA LEU A 14 9.86 8.32 -4.48
C LEU A 14 10.78 7.08 -4.52
N PRO A 15 11.82 6.99 -3.65
CA PRO A 15 12.75 5.86 -3.68
C PRO A 15 12.03 4.51 -3.52
N GLY A 16 12.38 3.50 -4.32
CA GLY A 16 11.79 2.16 -4.21
C GLY A 16 10.31 2.06 -4.59
N LEU A 17 9.71 3.10 -5.16
CA LEU A 17 8.33 3.02 -5.67
C LEU A 17 8.24 2.08 -6.87
N GLU A 18 9.21 2.10 -7.77
CA GLU A 18 9.25 1.22 -8.94
C GLU A 18 9.18 -0.26 -8.56
N ALA A 19 10.00 -0.69 -7.60
CA ALA A 19 9.97 -2.05 -7.09
C ALA A 19 8.61 -2.42 -6.47
N LEU A 20 8.03 -1.51 -5.68
CA LEU A 20 6.69 -1.70 -5.10
C LEU A 20 5.62 -1.89 -6.18
N LEU A 21 5.64 -1.04 -7.22
CA LEU A 21 4.68 -1.09 -8.31
C LEU A 21 4.88 -2.36 -9.16
N ASP A 22 6.12 -2.79 -9.39
CA ASP A 22 6.44 -4.04 -10.09
C ASP A 22 5.84 -5.24 -9.33
N ASP A 23 6.04 -5.31 -8.01
CA ASP A 23 5.50 -6.36 -7.16
C ASP A 23 3.96 -6.36 -7.13
N VAL A 24 3.35 -5.16 -7.07
CA VAL A 24 1.89 -4.98 -7.11
C VAL A 24 1.32 -5.53 -8.41
N CYS A 25 1.80 -5.03 -9.55
CA CYS A 25 1.31 -5.43 -10.86
C CYS A 25 1.57 -6.92 -11.13
N ALA A 26 2.77 -7.41 -10.82
CA ALA A 26 3.10 -8.84 -10.96
C ALA A 26 2.18 -9.73 -10.12
N THR A 27 1.80 -9.28 -8.93
CA THR A 27 0.86 -10.01 -8.07
C THR A 27 -0.55 -9.99 -8.64
N CYS A 28 -1.03 -8.84 -9.12
CA CYS A 28 -2.32 -8.76 -9.82
C CYS A 28 -2.37 -9.70 -11.03
N PHE A 29 -1.33 -9.73 -11.86
CA PHE A 29 -1.25 -10.59 -13.05
C PHE A 29 -1.23 -12.08 -12.67
N ARG A 30 -0.48 -12.46 -11.64
CA ARG A 30 -0.47 -13.84 -11.13
C ARG A 30 -1.83 -14.28 -10.57
N LEU A 31 -2.54 -13.40 -9.87
CA LEU A 31 -3.88 -13.70 -9.36
C LEU A 31 -4.88 -14.00 -10.50
N GLU A 32 -4.68 -13.36 -11.65
CA GLU A 32 -5.45 -13.61 -12.87
C GLU A 32 -4.90 -14.81 -13.70
N GLY A 33 -3.78 -15.39 -13.27
CA GLY A 33 -3.13 -16.52 -13.94
C GLY A 33 -2.42 -16.14 -15.25
N LEU A 34 -1.88 -14.92 -15.31
CA LEU A 34 -1.08 -14.41 -16.43
C LEU A 34 0.42 -14.49 -16.08
N ASP A 35 1.13 -15.37 -16.77
CA ASP A 35 2.58 -15.46 -16.74
C ASP A 35 3.10 -14.68 -17.97
N ASN A 36 3.86 -13.60 -17.76
CA ASN A 36 4.37 -12.66 -18.79
C ASN A 36 3.37 -11.60 -19.30
N ALA A 37 2.70 -10.90 -18.37
CA ALA A 37 1.98 -9.67 -18.67
C ALA A 37 2.71 -8.46 -18.09
N GLY A 38 2.50 -7.30 -18.70
CA GLY A 38 3.01 -6.03 -18.19
C GLY A 38 2.15 -4.82 -18.55
N MET A 39 2.44 -3.68 -17.93
CA MET A 39 1.74 -2.41 -18.17
C MET A 39 2.66 -1.22 -18.00
N ALA A 40 2.36 -0.09 -18.65
CA ALA A 40 3.07 1.17 -18.37
C ALA A 40 2.35 1.97 -17.27
N ILE A 41 3.13 2.58 -16.38
CA ILE A 41 2.63 3.45 -15.31
C ILE A 41 3.24 4.82 -15.48
N ARG A 42 2.39 5.84 -15.60
CA ARG A 42 2.80 7.25 -15.66
C ARG A 42 2.39 7.96 -14.38
N ILE A 43 3.36 8.52 -13.65
CA ILE A 43 3.09 9.38 -12.50
C ILE A 43 3.04 10.82 -12.97
N VAL A 44 1.90 11.47 -12.79
CA VAL A 44 1.57 12.77 -13.40
C VAL A 44 1.04 13.78 -12.38
N SER A 45 1.04 15.06 -12.75
CA SER A 45 0.41 16.15 -11.99
C SER A 45 -1.12 16.16 -12.14
N SER A 46 -1.80 16.95 -11.31
CA SER A 46 -3.24 17.20 -11.47
C SER A 46 -3.58 17.85 -12.81
N GLU A 47 -2.72 18.72 -13.33
CA GLU A 47 -2.91 19.39 -14.61
C GLU A 47 -2.84 18.39 -15.78
N GLU A 48 -1.83 17.53 -15.77
CA GLU A 48 -1.63 16.57 -16.86
C GLU A 48 -2.71 15.47 -16.84
N ILE A 49 -3.13 14.97 -15.67
CA ILE A 49 -4.22 13.97 -15.64
C ILE A 49 -5.56 14.58 -16.08
N ARG A 50 -5.84 15.85 -15.77
CA ARG A 50 -7.02 16.57 -16.26
C ARG A 50 -6.98 16.70 -17.78
N ARG A 51 -5.82 17.07 -18.33
CA ARG A 51 -5.61 17.15 -19.78
C ARG A 51 -5.81 15.79 -20.45
N LEU A 52 -5.23 14.72 -19.90
CA LEU A 52 -5.42 13.36 -20.41
C LEU A 52 -6.91 12.94 -20.38
N ASN A 53 -7.62 13.25 -19.29
CA ASN A 53 -9.04 12.94 -19.16
C ASN A 53 -9.87 13.69 -20.21
N GLN A 54 -9.57 14.96 -20.46
CA GLN A 54 -10.22 15.75 -21.49
C GLN A 54 -9.93 15.23 -22.90
N CYS A 55 -8.67 14.92 -23.21
CA CYS A 55 -8.27 14.46 -24.54
C CYS A 55 -8.80 13.06 -24.87
N MET A 56 -8.81 12.15 -23.89
CA MET A 56 -9.11 10.73 -24.13
C MET A 56 -10.56 10.36 -23.82
N ARG A 57 -11.19 11.01 -22.83
CA ARG A 57 -12.56 10.71 -22.39
C ARG A 57 -13.53 11.87 -22.61
N GLY A 58 -13.06 13.05 -23.02
CA GLY A 58 -13.90 14.24 -23.20
C GLY A 58 -14.39 14.85 -21.87
N ILE A 59 -13.72 14.53 -20.76
CA ILE A 59 -14.12 14.95 -19.41
C ILE A 59 -13.07 15.90 -18.83
N ASP A 60 -13.44 17.18 -18.65
CA ASP A 60 -12.54 18.21 -18.14
C ASP A 60 -12.51 18.22 -16.60
N ARG A 61 -11.98 17.15 -16.01
CA ARG A 61 -11.92 16.98 -14.55
C ARG A 61 -10.69 16.20 -14.12
N VAL A 62 -10.07 16.62 -13.01
CA VAL A 62 -9.01 15.88 -12.33
C VAL A 62 -9.58 14.58 -11.75
N THR A 63 -8.87 13.48 -11.93
CA THR A 63 -9.16 12.18 -11.30
C THR A 63 -7.89 11.66 -10.62
N ASP A 64 -8.04 10.62 -9.81
CA ASP A 64 -6.96 9.88 -9.17
C ASP A 64 -6.18 9.01 -10.15
N VAL A 65 -6.87 8.22 -10.98
CA VAL A 65 -6.25 7.29 -11.93
C VAL A 65 -7.05 7.18 -13.24
N LEU A 66 -6.32 7.03 -14.35
CA LEU A 66 -6.87 6.69 -15.66
C LEU A 66 -6.20 5.41 -16.17
N SER A 67 -6.99 4.51 -16.73
CA SER A 67 -6.54 3.28 -17.38
C SER A 67 -6.88 3.29 -18.88
N PHE A 68 -5.94 2.82 -19.68
CA PHE A 68 -6.00 2.78 -21.15
C PHE A 68 -5.64 1.36 -21.63
N PRO A 69 -6.63 0.45 -21.73
CA PRO A 69 -6.37 -0.94 -22.13
C PRO A 69 -5.99 -1.04 -23.61
N THR A 70 -4.93 -1.78 -23.91
CA THR A 70 -4.54 -2.15 -25.29
C THR A 70 -5.40 -3.30 -25.82
N ILE A 71 -5.91 -4.15 -24.92
CA ILE A 71 -6.72 -5.31 -25.28
C ILE A 71 -8.20 -4.94 -25.22
N ALA A 72 -8.89 -5.02 -26.36
CA ALA A 72 -10.34 -5.00 -26.39
C ALA A 72 -10.88 -6.37 -25.90
N LEU A 73 -11.26 -6.44 -24.62
CA LEU A 73 -11.97 -7.59 -24.06
C LEU A 73 -13.48 -7.44 -24.26
N HIS A 74 -14.20 -8.56 -24.36
CA HIS A 74 -15.66 -8.52 -24.37
C HIS A 74 -16.19 -8.18 -22.97
N PRO A 75 -17.34 -7.48 -22.85
CA PRO A 75 -17.94 -7.22 -21.54
C PRO A 75 -18.12 -8.51 -20.72
N GLY A 76 -17.66 -8.50 -19.46
CA GLY A 76 -17.69 -9.66 -18.56
C GLY A 76 -16.60 -10.72 -18.81
N GLN A 77 -15.70 -10.49 -19.77
CA GLN A 77 -14.55 -11.36 -20.02
C GLN A 77 -13.28 -10.73 -19.42
N THR A 78 -12.59 -11.50 -18.59
CA THR A 78 -11.30 -11.08 -18.02
C THR A 78 -10.12 -11.60 -18.84
N ALA A 79 -8.97 -10.95 -18.69
CA ALA A 79 -7.73 -11.33 -19.37
C ALA A 79 -7.32 -12.79 -19.10
N GLY A 80 -7.57 -13.31 -17.88
CA GLY A 80 -7.29 -14.70 -17.52
C GLY A 80 -8.16 -15.71 -18.25
N LYS A 81 -9.40 -15.33 -18.63
CA LYS A 81 -10.29 -16.14 -19.49
C LYS A 81 -9.94 -15.99 -20.97
N ALA A 82 -9.24 -14.92 -21.35
CA ALA A 82 -8.91 -14.57 -22.74
C ALA A 82 -7.40 -14.69 -23.06
N LYS A 83 -6.69 -15.67 -22.50
CA LYS A 83 -5.22 -15.82 -22.64
C LYS A 83 -4.73 -15.80 -24.10
N SER A 84 -5.51 -16.31 -25.05
CA SER A 84 -5.15 -16.27 -26.47
C SER A 84 -5.10 -14.85 -27.04
N ARG A 85 -5.96 -13.94 -26.55
CA ARG A 85 -5.93 -12.52 -26.91
C ARG A 85 -4.76 -11.80 -26.25
N VAL A 86 -4.50 -12.10 -24.98
CA VAL A 86 -3.35 -11.53 -24.24
C VAL A 86 -2.03 -11.89 -24.94
N ARG A 87 -1.85 -13.16 -25.31
CA ARG A 87 -0.66 -13.63 -26.04
C ARG A 87 -0.41 -12.95 -27.39
N ARG A 88 -1.45 -12.40 -28.03
CA ARG A 88 -1.30 -11.65 -29.29
C ARG A 88 -0.69 -10.26 -29.09
N GLN A 89 -0.71 -9.74 -27.86
CA GLN A 89 -0.07 -8.48 -27.48
C GLN A 89 1.35 -8.66 -26.95
N TYR A 90 1.95 -9.85 -27.16
CA TYR A 90 3.34 -10.05 -26.78
C TYR A 90 4.24 -9.16 -27.63
N ASP A 91 4.98 -8.28 -26.96
CA ASP A 91 5.98 -7.43 -27.59
C ASP A 91 7.37 -8.09 -27.43
N PRO A 92 8.04 -8.48 -28.54
CA PRO A 92 9.36 -9.09 -28.48
C PRO A 92 10.47 -8.19 -27.91
N PHE A 93 10.32 -6.87 -28.01
CA PHE A 93 11.29 -5.91 -27.49
C PHE A 93 11.15 -5.75 -25.98
N LEU A 94 9.91 -5.71 -25.48
CA LEU A 94 9.63 -5.60 -24.03
C LEU A 94 9.72 -6.94 -23.30
N GLY A 95 9.48 -8.06 -24.00
CA GLY A 95 9.54 -9.40 -23.43
C GLY A 95 8.29 -9.83 -22.64
N TYR A 96 7.19 -9.10 -22.75
CA TYR A 96 5.91 -9.39 -22.08
C TYR A 96 4.70 -9.00 -22.94
N CYS A 97 3.51 -9.47 -22.56
CA CYS A 97 2.24 -9.07 -23.16
C CYS A 97 1.81 -7.72 -22.58
N ASN A 98 1.79 -6.66 -23.40
CA ASN A 98 1.38 -5.34 -22.96
C ASN A 98 -0.15 -5.28 -22.79
N LEU A 99 -0.61 -5.05 -21.55
CA LEU A 99 -2.02 -4.90 -21.22
C LEU A 99 -2.52 -3.46 -21.44
N GLY A 100 -1.60 -2.49 -21.45
CA GLY A 100 -1.87 -1.07 -21.66
C GLY A 100 -1.24 -0.18 -20.60
N ASP A 101 -1.79 1.02 -20.50
CA ASP A 101 -1.16 2.11 -19.74
C ASP A 101 -2.08 2.58 -18.61
N CYS A 102 -1.48 3.09 -17.54
CA CYS A 102 -2.21 3.90 -16.57
C CYS A 102 -1.49 5.21 -16.25
N ALA A 103 -2.27 6.22 -15.88
CA ALA A 103 -1.78 7.49 -15.37
C ALA A 103 -2.32 7.68 -13.95
N ILE A 104 -1.43 7.88 -12.98
CA ILE A 104 -1.75 8.08 -11.56
C ILE A 104 -1.38 9.50 -11.17
N CYS A 105 -2.33 10.24 -10.60
CA CYS A 105 -2.11 11.59 -10.12
C CYS A 105 -1.50 11.57 -8.70
N LEU A 106 -0.26 12.04 -8.57
CA LEU A 106 0.46 12.02 -7.29
C LEU A 106 -0.17 12.93 -6.23
N GLU A 107 -0.66 14.10 -6.65
CA GLU A 107 -1.33 15.07 -5.76
C GLU A 107 -2.61 14.48 -5.18
N ARG A 108 -3.47 13.89 -6.01
CA ARG A 108 -4.69 13.21 -5.54
C ARG A 108 -4.39 12.03 -4.63
N ALA A 109 -3.37 11.23 -4.96
CA ALA A 109 -2.94 10.15 -4.08
C ALA A 109 -2.47 10.66 -2.70
N ARG A 110 -1.83 11.84 -2.62
CA ARG A 110 -1.46 12.48 -1.35
C ARG A 110 -2.69 12.96 -0.57
N GLU A 111 -3.64 13.59 -1.24
CA GLU A 111 -4.90 14.04 -0.63
C GLU A 111 -5.70 12.85 -0.06
N GLN A 112 -5.89 11.79 -0.84
CA GLN A 112 -6.58 10.57 -0.42
C GLN A 112 -5.84 9.87 0.72
N ALA A 113 -4.51 9.77 0.64
CA ALA A 113 -3.69 9.22 1.71
C ALA A 113 -3.89 9.99 3.04
N ALA A 114 -3.95 11.33 2.99
CA ALA A 114 -4.19 12.15 4.16
C ALA A 114 -5.64 12.04 4.67
N GLU A 115 -6.64 12.02 3.78
CA GLU A 115 -8.06 11.92 4.12
C GLU A 115 -8.40 10.57 4.78
N TYR A 116 -7.87 9.48 4.22
CA TYR A 116 -8.14 8.12 4.70
C TYR A 116 -7.17 7.65 5.80
N GLY A 117 -6.17 8.46 6.17
CA GLY A 117 -5.20 8.10 7.22
C GLY A 117 -4.27 6.95 6.81
N HIS A 118 -3.76 6.97 5.59
CA HIS A 118 -2.93 5.91 5.04
C HIS A 118 -1.62 6.44 4.46
N ALA A 119 -0.60 5.59 4.41
CA ALA A 119 0.67 5.98 3.79
C ALA A 119 0.50 6.20 2.28
N LEU A 120 1.15 7.24 1.73
CA LEU A 120 1.13 7.55 0.29
C LEU A 120 1.50 6.34 -0.58
N ARG A 121 2.49 5.54 -0.15
CA ARG A 121 2.89 4.31 -0.87
C ARG A 121 1.74 3.31 -1.00
N ARG A 122 0.91 3.19 0.03
CA ARG A 122 -0.26 2.30 0.02
C ARG A 122 -1.32 2.81 -0.94
N GLU A 123 -1.55 4.12 -0.97
CA GLU A 123 -2.52 4.71 -1.89
C GLU A 123 -2.09 4.50 -3.35
N ILE A 124 -0.83 4.80 -3.67
CA ILE A 124 -0.29 4.56 -5.02
C ILE A 124 -0.34 3.07 -5.40
N ALA A 125 -0.02 2.17 -4.47
CA ALA A 125 -0.13 0.73 -4.70
C ALA A 125 -1.58 0.28 -4.96
N TYR A 126 -2.54 0.84 -4.21
CA TYR A 126 -3.96 0.58 -4.41
C TYR A 126 -4.43 1.07 -5.79
N LEU A 127 -4.10 2.31 -6.16
CA LEU A 127 -4.44 2.89 -7.47
C LEU A 127 -3.80 2.11 -8.63
N ALA A 128 -2.58 1.61 -8.46
CA ALA A 128 -1.91 0.77 -9.45
C ALA A 128 -2.61 -0.60 -9.59
N ALA A 129 -2.96 -1.25 -8.47
CA ALA A 129 -3.72 -2.50 -8.50
C ALA A 129 -5.09 -2.31 -9.16
N HIS A 130 -5.79 -1.23 -8.81
CA HIS A 130 -7.08 -0.85 -9.38
C HIS A 130 -6.98 -0.66 -10.90
N ALA A 131 -5.99 0.10 -11.36
CA ALA A 131 -5.71 0.28 -12.78
C ALA A 131 -5.40 -1.06 -13.48
N ALA A 132 -4.55 -1.90 -12.90
CA ALA A 132 -4.21 -3.21 -13.45
C ALA A 132 -5.44 -4.11 -13.63
N PHE A 133 -6.37 -4.13 -12.66
CA PHE A 133 -7.63 -4.88 -12.79
C PHE A 133 -8.52 -4.32 -13.90
N HIS A 134 -8.61 -3.00 -14.04
CA HIS A 134 -9.31 -2.41 -15.18
C HIS A 134 -8.69 -2.80 -16.54
N LEU A 135 -7.36 -2.81 -16.64
CA LEU A 135 -6.68 -3.26 -17.87
C LEU A 135 -6.94 -4.74 -18.17
N MET A 136 -7.18 -5.56 -17.14
CA MET A 136 -7.55 -6.96 -17.27
C MET A 136 -9.06 -7.21 -17.53
N GLY A 137 -9.87 -6.15 -17.66
CA GLY A 137 -11.28 -6.23 -18.01
C GLY A 137 -12.24 -6.28 -16.82
N TYR A 138 -11.78 -5.99 -15.60
CA TYR A 138 -12.67 -5.76 -14.47
C TYR A 138 -13.32 -4.37 -14.54
N ASP A 139 -14.56 -4.27 -14.08
CA ASP A 139 -15.33 -3.04 -14.01
C ASP A 139 -16.09 -2.98 -12.67
N HIS A 140 -16.59 -1.82 -12.30
CA HIS A 140 -17.34 -1.58 -11.08
C HIS A 140 -18.68 -0.87 -11.37
N MET A 141 -19.16 -0.85 -12.62
CA MET A 141 -20.44 -0.26 -12.98
C MET A 141 -21.64 -1.00 -12.35
N GLN A 142 -21.57 -2.33 -12.23
CA GLN A 142 -22.61 -3.15 -11.60
C GLN A 142 -22.19 -3.61 -10.20
N PRO A 143 -23.14 -3.83 -9.26
CA PRO A 143 -22.84 -4.27 -7.90
C PRO A 143 -22.09 -5.60 -7.83
N GLU A 144 -22.39 -6.54 -8.73
CA GLU A 144 -21.73 -7.83 -8.83
C GLU A 144 -20.27 -7.69 -9.26
N ASP A 145 -20.04 -6.96 -10.37
CA ASP A 145 -18.70 -6.69 -10.91
C ASP A 145 -17.84 -5.93 -9.89
N GLN A 146 -18.44 -4.96 -9.19
CA GLN A 146 -17.79 -4.23 -8.11
C GLN A 146 -17.35 -5.15 -6.96
N ARG A 147 -18.16 -6.14 -6.59
CA ARG A 147 -17.78 -7.10 -5.53
C ARG A 147 -16.63 -8.00 -5.97
N GLU A 148 -16.63 -8.44 -7.22
CA GLU A 148 -15.53 -9.24 -7.77
C GLU A 148 -14.23 -8.45 -7.81
N MET A 149 -14.26 -7.23 -8.36
CA MET A 149 -13.10 -6.35 -8.43
C MET A 149 -12.55 -6.04 -7.03
N ARG A 150 -13.41 -5.67 -6.07
CA ARG A 150 -13.02 -5.42 -4.68
C ARG A 150 -12.42 -6.66 -4.02
N SER A 151 -12.91 -7.85 -4.33
CA SER A 151 -12.34 -9.11 -3.82
C SER A 151 -10.93 -9.35 -4.37
N MET A 152 -10.69 -9.03 -5.64
CA MET A 152 -9.40 -9.17 -6.30
C MET A 152 -8.39 -8.12 -5.81
N GLU A 153 -8.79 -6.85 -5.73
CA GLU A 153 -8.03 -5.80 -5.04
C GLU A 153 -7.68 -6.26 -3.64
N LYS A 154 -8.66 -6.85 -2.93
CA LYS A 154 -8.43 -7.32 -1.58
C LYS A 154 -7.39 -8.46 -1.53
N LYS A 155 -7.38 -9.36 -2.49
CA LYS A 155 -6.38 -10.44 -2.54
C LYS A 155 -4.99 -9.90 -2.89
N ALA A 156 -4.89 -8.98 -3.84
CA ALA A 156 -3.63 -8.39 -4.28
C ALA A 156 -2.91 -7.68 -3.13
N MET A 157 -3.62 -6.78 -2.43
CA MET A 157 -3.01 -6.07 -1.31
C MET A 157 -2.65 -7.01 -0.13
N ALA A 158 -3.31 -8.17 0.00
CA ALA A 158 -2.99 -9.18 1.03
C ALA A 158 -1.71 -9.92 0.75
N ALA A 159 -1.58 -10.39 -0.48
CA ALA A 159 -0.43 -11.16 -0.92
C ALA A 159 0.87 -10.36 -0.76
N LEU A 160 0.78 -9.03 -0.84
CA LEU A 160 1.92 -8.11 -0.71
C LEU A 160 2.16 -7.64 0.73
N ALA A 161 1.33 -8.06 1.69
CA ALA A 161 1.33 -7.55 3.06
C ALA A 161 1.26 -6.01 3.15
N ILE A 162 0.71 -5.35 2.12
CA ILE A 162 0.43 -3.90 2.11
C ILE A 162 -0.86 -3.62 2.92
N TYR A 163 -1.44 -4.65 3.55
CA TYR A 163 -2.44 -4.48 4.58
C TYR A 163 -1.84 -4.01 5.87
N LYS A 164 -2.11 -2.73 6.14
CA LYS A 164 -1.47 -1.94 7.18
C LYS A 164 0.02 -1.81 6.88
N ALA A 165 0.37 -0.73 6.19
CA ALA A 165 1.33 0.12 6.87
C ALA A 165 0.70 0.36 8.26
N GLU A 166 1.25 -0.27 9.31
CA GLU A 166 1.00 0.24 10.65
C GLU A 166 1.18 1.75 10.51
N GLU A 167 0.14 2.53 10.78
CA GLU A 167 0.38 3.93 11.10
C GLU A 167 1.53 3.89 12.12
N PRO A 168 2.63 4.64 11.90
CA PRO A 168 3.64 4.74 12.93
C PRO A 168 2.89 5.13 14.20
N MET A 169 2.99 4.27 15.20
CA MET A 169 2.12 4.35 16.36
C MET A 169 2.22 5.76 16.92
N SER A 170 1.10 6.47 16.98
CA SER A 170 1.13 7.88 17.36
C SER A 170 1.70 8.02 18.77
N ASP A 171 2.32 9.16 19.06
CA ASP A 171 2.81 9.47 20.41
C ASP A 171 1.70 9.29 21.46
N GLN A 172 0.45 9.57 21.10
CA GLN A 172 -0.72 9.35 21.94
C GLN A 172 -0.98 7.87 22.23
N GLN A 173 -0.92 7.00 21.22
CA GLN A 173 -1.08 5.55 21.40
C GLN A 173 0.09 4.95 22.19
N LEU A 174 1.33 5.40 21.93
CA LEU A 174 2.51 5.04 22.72
C LEU A 174 2.33 5.42 24.19
N TYR A 175 1.84 6.63 24.45
CA TYR A 175 1.55 7.13 25.77
C TYR A 175 0.45 6.32 26.47
N GLU A 176 -0.62 5.96 25.78
CA GLU A 176 -1.71 5.13 26.32
C GLU A 176 -1.24 3.71 26.67
N MET A 177 -0.35 3.13 25.86
CA MET A 177 0.28 1.85 26.16
C MET A 177 1.21 1.92 27.36
N ALA A 178 2.00 2.99 27.50
CA ALA A 178 2.81 3.24 28.68
C ALA A 178 1.93 3.41 29.94
N CYS A 179 0.84 4.18 29.85
CA CYS A 179 -0.15 4.34 30.92
C CYS A 179 -0.80 3.00 31.31
N SER A 180 -1.04 2.13 30.33
CA SER A 180 -1.61 0.80 30.59
C SER A 180 -0.59 -0.11 31.28
N ALA A 181 0.67 -0.07 30.86
CA ALA A 181 1.76 -0.82 31.48
C ALA A 181 2.02 -0.39 32.93
N LEU A 182 1.89 0.91 33.23
CA LEU A 182 2.00 1.47 34.58
C LEU A 182 1.09 0.76 35.58
N LYS A 183 -0.11 0.32 35.17
CA LYS A 183 -1.06 -0.40 36.05
C LYS A 183 -0.52 -1.74 36.56
N MET A 184 0.51 -2.28 35.93
CA MET A 184 1.18 -3.53 36.32
C MET A 184 2.41 -3.30 37.21
N SER A 185 2.74 -2.04 37.51
CA SER A 185 3.88 -1.67 38.36
C SER A 185 3.80 -2.32 39.73
N TYR A 186 4.93 -2.83 40.22
CA TYR A 186 5.10 -3.27 41.59
C TYR A 186 6.01 -2.28 42.31
N ALA A 187 5.42 -1.31 43.01
CA ALA A 187 6.15 -0.22 43.68
C ALA A 187 5.73 0.01 45.14
N PRO A 188 5.83 -1.00 46.03
CA PRO A 188 5.36 -0.90 47.41
C PRO A 188 6.17 0.06 48.29
N TYR A 189 7.41 0.42 47.91
CA TYR A 189 8.29 1.25 48.74
C TYR A 189 8.17 2.73 48.37
N SER A 190 8.30 3.09 47.09
CA SER A 190 8.20 4.49 46.67
C SER A 190 6.76 4.97 46.48
N GLN A 191 5.81 4.04 46.25
CA GLN A 191 4.45 4.34 45.82
C GLN A 191 4.38 5.13 44.49
N PHE A 192 5.45 5.11 43.70
CA PHE A 192 5.54 5.82 42.44
C PHE A 192 5.55 4.83 41.27
N ALA A 193 4.43 4.76 40.56
CA ALA A 193 4.24 3.86 39.42
C ALA A 193 4.70 4.53 38.12
N VAL A 194 5.48 3.79 37.33
CA VAL A 194 6.02 4.23 36.04
C VAL A 194 5.78 3.13 35.01
N GLY A 195 5.30 3.54 33.83
CA GLY A 195 5.19 2.67 32.65
C GLY A 195 6.01 3.24 31.49
N ALA A 196 6.51 2.36 30.65
CA ALA A 196 7.27 2.70 29.45
C ALA A 196 6.75 1.89 28.25
N CYS A 197 6.82 2.49 27.06
CA CYS A 197 6.55 1.85 25.79
C CYS A 197 7.64 2.25 24.78
N LEU A 198 8.20 1.28 24.07
CA LEU A 198 9.21 1.49 23.03
C LEU A 198 8.63 1.11 21.68
N LEU A 199 8.91 1.93 20.65
CA LEU A 199 8.62 1.63 19.25
C LEU A 199 9.93 1.27 18.54
N SER A 200 9.98 0.09 17.93
CA SER A 200 11.12 -0.36 17.12
C SER A 200 11.00 0.16 15.68
N THR A 201 12.12 0.22 14.97
CA THR A 201 12.17 0.65 13.55
C THR A 201 11.40 -0.27 12.61
N ASP A 202 11.06 -1.48 13.06
CA ASP A 202 10.24 -2.46 12.34
C ASP A 202 8.75 -2.46 12.76
N GLY A 203 8.31 -1.44 13.51
CA GLY A 203 6.90 -1.23 13.90
C GLY A 203 6.48 -1.92 15.21
N ARG A 204 7.28 -2.86 15.73
CA ARG A 204 6.96 -3.59 16.97
C ARG A 204 7.02 -2.70 18.21
N THR A 205 6.17 -2.99 19.19
CA THR A 205 6.06 -2.21 20.42
C THR A 205 6.32 -3.06 21.65
N PHE A 206 7.03 -2.49 22.62
CA PHE A 206 7.47 -3.21 23.82
C PHE A 206 7.18 -2.39 25.06
N THR A 207 6.40 -2.96 25.98
CA THR A 207 6.00 -2.29 27.22
C THR A 207 6.69 -2.85 28.45
N GLY A 208 6.95 -1.96 29.41
CA GLY A 208 7.53 -2.28 30.70
C GLY A 208 6.97 -1.39 31.81
N CYS A 209 7.12 -1.84 33.05
CA CYS A 209 6.78 -1.09 34.26
C CYS A 209 7.88 -1.29 35.30
N ASN A 210 7.97 -0.39 36.28
CA ASN A 210 8.95 -0.55 37.35
C ASN A 210 8.56 -1.67 38.32
N ILE A 211 9.59 -2.39 38.78
CA ILE A 211 9.48 -3.47 39.75
C ILE A 211 10.49 -3.19 40.86
N GLU A 212 9.99 -2.88 42.03
CA GLU A 212 10.81 -2.62 43.20
C GLU A 212 11.13 -3.89 43.98
N ASN A 213 12.28 -3.87 44.61
CA ASN A 213 12.72 -4.91 45.52
C ASN A 213 13.19 -4.27 46.83
N ALA A 214 13.13 -5.01 47.94
CA ALA A 214 13.70 -4.59 49.22
C ALA A 214 15.19 -4.21 49.09
N SER A 215 15.91 -4.85 48.17
CA SER A 215 17.25 -4.46 47.77
C SER A 215 17.19 -3.41 46.66
N TYR A 216 17.65 -2.19 46.95
CA TYR A 216 17.71 -1.09 45.98
C TYR A 216 18.43 -1.46 44.68
N GLY A 217 19.50 -2.26 44.75
CA GLY A 217 20.27 -2.68 43.57
C GLY A 217 19.53 -3.68 42.67
N ALA A 218 18.47 -4.31 43.17
CA ALA A 218 17.66 -5.29 42.44
C ALA A 218 16.37 -4.68 41.85
N THR A 219 16.09 -3.40 42.12
CA THR A 219 14.96 -2.69 41.51
C THR A 219 15.21 -2.47 40.01
N ILE A 220 14.16 -2.66 39.20
CA ILE A 220 14.21 -2.50 37.75
C ILE A 220 13.27 -1.37 37.34
N CYS A 221 13.79 -0.41 36.56
CA CYS A 221 12.99 0.69 36.01
C CYS A 221 12.14 0.23 34.81
N ALA A 222 11.09 1.00 34.49
CA ALA A 222 10.14 0.64 33.44
C ALA A 222 10.80 0.52 32.06
N GLU A 223 11.77 1.39 31.75
CA GLU A 223 12.50 1.40 30.49
C GLU A 223 13.39 0.16 30.36
N ARG A 224 14.08 -0.23 31.44
CA ARG A 224 14.93 -1.44 31.41
C ARG A 224 14.09 -2.71 31.23
N CYS A 225 12.90 -2.76 31.84
CA CYS A 225 11.93 -3.82 31.58
C CYS A 225 11.51 -3.85 30.10
N ALA A 226 11.15 -2.69 29.52
CA ALA A 226 10.72 -2.59 28.13
C ALA A 226 11.85 -2.99 27.15
N VAL A 227 13.07 -2.50 27.37
CA VAL A 227 14.25 -2.85 26.56
C VAL A 227 14.57 -4.34 26.66
N SER A 228 14.58 -4.90 27.87
CA SER A 228 14.89 -6.34 28.05
C SER A 228 13.88 -7.22 27.30
N ARG A 229 12.62 -6.80 27.21
CA ARG A 229 11.57 -7.50 26.46
C ARG A 229 11.68 -7.31 24.95
N ALA A 230 12.32 -6.23 24.50
CA ALA A 230 12.56 -5.95 23.09
C ALA A 230 13.70 -6.79 22.50
N VAL A 231 14.65 -7.22 23.34
CA VAL A 231 15.85 -7.97 22.92
C VAL A 231 15.80 -9.48 23.24
N ALA A 232 14.82 -9.91 24.02
CA ALA A 232 14.59 -11.32 24.39
C ALA A 232 13.69 -12.04 23.37
#